data_AF-A0A5B2X5N3-F1
#
_entry.id   AF-A0A5B2X5N3-F1
#
_cell.length_a   1.000
_cell.length_b   1.000
_cell.length_c   1.000
_cell.angle_alpha   90.00
_cell.angle_beta   90.00
_cell.angle_gamma   90.00
#
_symmetry.space_group_name_H-M   'P 1'
#
loop_
_entity.id
_entity.type
_entity.pdbx_description
1 polymer ?
#
loop_
_entity_poly.entity_id
_entity_poly.type
_entity_poly.pdbx_seq_one_letter_code
_entity_poly.pdbx_strand_id
1 'polypeptide(L)'
;METGDGRPTPTEAAEALAAIEQTQATLHRTPSPKWYPPSLAAMVGGLMLAQLLPGIAAPLAAIALAAGTGALIGRRIDRTGIRPRITEDRRKVTWLITGVWAALLITVGVLAHFAGLWWLWLVAAPVAAIGALLAGRRLW
;
A
#
# COMPACT_ATOMS: atom_id res chain seq x y z
N MET A 1 -18.04 0.80 -50.65
CA MET A 1 -17.86 0.57 -49.19
C MET A 1 -16.42 0.93 -48.89
N GLU A 2 -16.18 2.20 -48.55
CA GLU A 2 -14.85 2.68 -48.25
C GLU A 2 -14.44 2.18 -46.88
N THR A 3 -13.48 1.25 -46.85
CA THR A 3 -12.63 0.99 -45.68
C THR A 3 -11.65 2.15 -45.59
N GLY A 4 -12.15 3.32 -45.20
CA GLY A 4 -11.30 4.46 -44.85
C GLY A 4 -10.36 4.02 -43.75
N ASP A 5 -9.06 4.21 -43.98
CA ASP A 5 -7.96 3.87 -43.07
C ASP A 5 -8.33 4.36 -41.66
N GLY A 6 -8.63 3.43 -40.74
CA GLY A 6 -9.30 3.69 -39.44
C GLY A 6 -8.42 4.40 -38.41
N ARG A 7 -7.52 5.29 -38.86
CA ARG A 7 -6.66 6.09 -38.00
C ARG A 7 -7.43 7.35 -37.57
N PRO A 8 -7.55 7.60 -36.27
CA PRO A 8 -8.17 8.83 -35.78
C PRO A 8 -7.39 10.03 -36.28
N THR A 9 -8.13 11.09 -36.60
CA THR A 9 -7.53 12.38 -36.96
C THR A 9 -6.78 12.96 -35.75
N PRO A 10 -5.77 13.83 -35.95
CA PRO A 10 -5.05 14.46 -34.84
C PRO A 10 -5.99 15.18 -33.84
N THR A 11 -7.09 15.75 -34.33
CA THR A 11 -8.10 16.42 -33.51
C THR A 11 -8.87 15.42 -32.64
N GLU A 12 -9.34 14.30 -33.22
CA GLU A 12 -10.02 13.23 -32.47
C GLU A 12 -9.08 12.61 -31.42
N ALA A 13 -7.79 12.45 -31.74
CA ALA A 13 -6.79 11.97 -30.80
C ALA A 13 -6.59 12.94 -29.62
N ALA A 14 -6.53 14.24 -29.88
CA ALA A 14 -6.41 15.27 -28.86
C ALA A 14 -7.65 15.33 -27.95
N GLU A 15 -8.86 15.22 -28.52
CA GLU A 15 -10.11 15.16 -27.77
C GLU A 15 -10.20 13.90 -26.90
N ALA A 16 -9.80 12.74 -27.43
CA ALA A 16 -9.76 11.50 -26.67
C ALA A 16 -8.76 11.58 -25.50
N LEU A 17 -7.59 12.19 -25.70
CA LEU A 17 -6.61 12.44 -24.64
C LEU A 17 -7.18 13.36 -23.56
N ALA A 18 -7.81 14.47 -23.94
CA ALA A 18 -8.44 15.40 -23.00
C ALA A 18 -9.55 14.73 -22.18
N ALA A 19 -10.37 13.88 -22.81
CA ALA A 19 -11.40 13.11 -22.11
C ALA A 19 -10.81 12.10 -21.10
N ILE A 20 -9.70 11.43 -21.46
CA ILE A 20 -8.98 10.53 -20.54
C ILE A 20 -8.38 11.31 -19.38
N GLU A 21 -7.76 12.46 -19.62
CA GLU A 21 -7.18 13.31 -18.58
C GLU A 21 -8.26 13.81 -17.60
N GLN A 22 -9.40 14.26 -18.11
CA GLN A 22 -10.53 14.69 -17.27
C GLN A 22 -11.12 13.53 -16.45
N THR A 23 -11.20 12.34 -17.04
CA THR A 23 -11.63 11.12 -16.33
C THR A 23 -10.62 10.75 -15.25
N GLN A 24 -9.31 10.77 -15.54
CA GLN A 24 -8.26 10.51 -14.55
C GLN A 24 -8.27 11.53 -13.41
N ALA A 25 -8.42 12.82 -13.71
CA ALA A 25 -8.51 13.88 -12.72
C ALA A 25 -9.71 13.67 -11.76
N THR A 26 -10.82 13.15 -12.27
CA THR A 26 -12.00 12.80 -11.48
C THR A 26 -11.72 11.59 -10.59
N LEU A 27 -11.09 10.55 -11.14
CA LEU A 27 -10.75 9.34 -10.38
C LEU A 27 -9.74 9.63 -9.25
N HIS A 28 -8.80 10.56 -9.46
CA HIS A 28 -7.85 10.99 -8.43
C HIS A 28 -8.51 11.64 -7.20
N ARG A 29 -9.74 12.14 -7.32
CA ARG A 29 -10.51 12.71 -6.21
C ARG A 29 -11.36 11.68 -5.46
N THR A 30 -11.36 10.42 -5.91
CA THR A 30 -12.11 9.37 -5.22
C THR A 30 -11.45 9.10 -3.87
N PRO A 31 -12.14 9.36 -2.75
CA PRO A 31 -11.58 9.15 -1.43
C PRO A 31 -11.23 7.67 -1.24
N SER A 32 -10.14 7.40 -0.53
CA SER A 32 -9.79 6.03 -0.19
C SER A 32 -10.91 5.37 0.61
N PRO A 33 -11.16 4.05 0.43
CA PRO A 33 -12.16 3.36 1.23
C PRO A 33 -11.82 3.46 2.72
N LYS A 34 -12.81 3.75 3.57
CA LYS A 34 -12.61 3.90 5.03
C LYS A 34 -11.98 2.67 5.70
N TRP A 35 -12.10 1.48 5.10
CA TRP A 35 -11.49 0.25 5.58
C TRP A 35 -9.99 0.13 5.25
N TYR A 36 -9.48 0.88 4.28
CA TYR A 36 -8.12 0.70 3.79
C TYR A 36 -7.05 1.10 4.82
N PRO A 37 -7.11 2.29 5.47
CA PRO A 37 -6.18 2.62 6.54
C PRO A 37 -6.17 1.64 7.73
N PRO A 38 -7.31 1.20 8.29
CA PRO A 38 -7.29 0.24 9.39
C PRO A 38 -6.81 -1.15 8.94
N SER A 39 -7.07 -1.59 7.70
CA SER A 39 -6.50 -2.85 7.19
C SER A 39 -4.98 -2.79 7.06
N LEU A 40 -4.42 -1.67 6.56
CA LEU A 40 -2.97 -1.46 6.53
C LEU A 40 -2.37 -1.43 7.95
N ALA A 41 -3.00 -0.73 8.87
CA ALA A 41 -2.57 -0.68 10.27
C ALA A 41 -2.56 -2.08 10.91
N ALA A 42 -3.62 -2.86 10.68
CA ALA A 42 -3.72 -4.23 11.15
C ALA A 42 -2.67 -5.16 10.51
N MET A 43 -2.40 -5.02 9.21
CA MET A 43 -1.35 -5.78 8.52
C MET A 43 0.03 -5.48 9.13
N VAL A 44 0.36 -4.20 9.30
CA VAL A 44 1.66 -3.77 9.82
C VAL A 44 1.85 -4.17 11.27
N GLY A 45 0.84 -3.95 12.12
CA GLY A 45 0.87 -4.40 13.52
C GLY A 45 0.91 -5.92 13.63
N GLY A 46 0.14 -6.63 12.81
CA GLY A 46 0.15 -8.09 12.73
C GLY A 46 1.50 -8.66 12.31
N LEU A 47 2.19 -8.00 11.37
CA LEU A 47 3.52 -8.41 10.92
C LEU A 47 4.58 -8.28 12.04
N MET A 48 4.47 -7.24 12.87
CA MET A 48 5.31 -7.04 14.06
C MET A 48 5.02 -8.11 15.12
N LEU A 49 3.74 -8.38 15.39
CA LEU A 49 3.33 -9.43 16.33
C LEU A 49 3.70 -10.83 15.83
N ALA A 50 3.75 -11.04 14.51
CA ALA A 50 4.16 -12.31 13.91
C ALA A 50 5.60 -12.69 14.31
N GLN A 51 6.46 -11.72 14.64
CA GLN A 51 7.83 -11.97 15.11
C GLN A 51 7.89 -12.60 16.51
N LEU A 52 6.78 -12.60 17.25
CA LEU A 52 6.66 -13.30 18.54
C LEU A 52 6.39 -14.80 18.36
N LEU A 53 6.05 -15.26 17.15
CA LEU A 53 5.86 -16.68 16.91
C LEU A 53 7.22 -17.40 16.81
N PRO A 54 7.35 -18.59 17.41
CA PRO A 54 8.57 -19.37 17.33
C PRO A 54 8.75 -20.05 15.95
N GLY A 55 10.00 -20.12 15.50
CA GLY A 55 10.40 -20.92 14.35
C GLY A 55 9.73 -20.52 13.03
N ILE A 56 9.26 -21.51 12.27
CA ILE A 56 8.66 -21.32 10.93
C ILE A 56 7.29 -20.62 10.97
N ALA A 57 6.65 -20.55 12.14
CA ALA A 57 5.34 -19.94 12.26
C ALA A 57 5.36 -18.42 12.01
N ALA A 58 6.44 -17.72 12.38
CA ALA A 58 6.62 -16.29 12.12
C ALA A 58 6.60 -15.94 10.61
N PRO A 59 7.47 -16.52 9.76
CA PRO A 59 7.45 -16.23 8.33
C PRO A 59 6.15 -16.70 7.65
N LEU A 60 5.54 -17.81 8.10
CA LEU A 60 4.25 -18.25 7.56
C LEU A 60 3.12 -17.25 7.88
N ALA A 61 3.06 -16.74 9.10
CA ALA A 61 2.10 -15.70 9.49
C ALA A 61 2.33 -14.40 8.71
N ALA A 62 3.59 -14.00 8.53
CA ALA A 62 3.96 -12.83 7.72
C ALA A 62 3.51 -12.97 6.26
N ILE A 63 3.77 -14.13 5.63
CA ILE A 63 3.34 -14.43 4.26
C ILE A 63 1.80 -14.42 4.17
N ALA A 64 1.11 -15.06 5.12
CA ALA A 64 -0.35 -15.10 5.13
C ALA A 64 -0.97 -13.69 5.25
N LEU A 65 -0.43 -12.83 6.11
CA LEU A 65 -0.88 -11.44 6.26
C LEU A 65 -0.63 -10.61 4.99
N ALA A 66 0.56 -10.75 4.39
CA ALA A 66 0.92 -10.05 3.17
C ALA A 66 0.05 -10.51 1.98
N ALA A 67 -0.14 -11.82 1.82
CA ALA A 67 -0.98 -12.39 0.77
C ALA A 67 -2.45 -12.02 0.95
N GLY A 68 -3.00 -12.10 2.17
CA GLY A 68 -4.39 -11.74 2.47
C GLY A 68 -4.67 -10.26 2.19
N THR A 69 -3.78 -9.37 2.61
CA THR A 69 -3.92 -7.94 2.35
C THR A 69 -3.74 -7.62 0.87
N GLY A 70 -2.75 -8.25 0.22
CA GLY A 70 -2.53 -8.13 -1.23
C GLY A 70 -3.73 -8.60 -2.04
N ALA A 71 -4.35 -9.73 -1.67
CA ALA A 71 -5.55 -10.24 -2.31
C ALA A 71 -6.77 -9.32 -2.12
N LEU A 72 -6.91 -8.70 -0.94
CA LEU A 72 -7.97 -7.74 -0.67
C LEU A 72 -7.82 -6.47 -1.53
N ILE A 73 -6.58 -5.96 -1.63
CA ILE A 73 -6.24 -4.81 -2.49
C ILE A 73 -6.45 -5.18 -3.96
N GLY A 74 -5.97 -6.35 -4.40
CA GLY A 74 -6.13 -6.86 -5.76
C GLY A 74 -7.60 -6.97 -6.16
N ARG A 75 -8.42 -7.63 -5.34
CA ARG A 75 -9.88 -7.71 -5.55
C ARG A 75 -10.54 -6.35 -5.64
N ARG A 76 -10.07 -5.34 -4.90
CA ARG A 76 -10.59 -3.97 -5.00
C ARG A 76 -10.20 -3.32 -6.32
N ILE A 77 -8.95 -3.48 -6.76
CA ILE A 77 -8.47 -2.99 -8.05
C ILE A 77 -9.29 -3.64 -9.17
N ASP A 78 -9.47 -4.96 -9.14
CA ASP A 78 -10.24 -5.69 -10.15
C ASP A 78 -11.69 -5.24 -10.21
N ARG A 79 -12.33 -5.00 -9.05
CA ARG A 79 -13.71 -4.52 -8.98
C ARG A 79 -13.90 -3.09 -9.44
N THR A 80 -12.90 -2.23 -9.25
CA THR A 80 -13.03 -0.80 -9.58
C THR A 80 -12.45 -0.46 -10.93
N GLY A 81 -11.56 -1.29 -11.48
CA GLY A 81 -10.77 -0.97 -12.68
C GLY A 81 -9.76 0.16 -12.46
N ILE A 82 -9.73 0.77 -11.28
CA ILE A 82 -8.88 1.92 -10.98
C ILE A 82 -7.56 1.40 -10.43
N ARG A 83 -6.51 1.45 -11.25
CA ARG A 83 -5.14 1.27 -10.77
C ARG A 83 -4.65 2.60 -10.21
N PRO A 84 -4.36 2.71 -8.90
CA PRO A 84 -3.86 3.95 -8.33
C PRO A 84 -2.50 4.28 -8.96
N ARG A 85 -2.46 5.35 -9.74
CA ARG A 85 -1.21 5.86 -10.30
C ARG A 85 -0.47 6.57 -9.16
N ILE A 86 0.63 5.97 -8.71
CA ILE A 86 1.50 6.59 -7.72
C ILE A 86 2.23 7.74 -8.43
N THR A 87 1.89 8.98 -8.08
CA THR A 87 2.63 10.16 -8.57
C THR A 87 4.07 10.13 -8.06
N GLU A 88 4.99 10.81 -8.73
CA GLU A 88 6.41 10.77 -8.36
C GLU A 88 6.67 11.24 -6.92
N ASP A 89 5.92 12.26 -6.47
CA ASP A 89 5.97 12.74 -5.08
C ASP A 89 5.44 11.71 -4.10
N ARG A 90 4.30 11.07 -4.41
CA ARG A 90 3.78 9.96 -3.59
C ARG A 90 4.74 8.78 -3.57
N ARG A 91 5.45 8.50 -4.66
CA ARG A 91 6.46 7.44 -4.73
C ARG A 91 7.62 7.76 -3.79
N LYS A 92 8.14 8.98 -3.78
CA LYS A 92 9.20 9.42 -2.85
C LYS A 92 8.75 9.28 -1.39
N VAL A 93 7.55 9.74 -1.06
CA VAL A 93 6.99 9.63 0.30
C VAL A 93 6.77 8.16 0.69
N THR A 94 6.29 7.32 -0.24
CA THR A 94 6.09 5.89 0.00
C THR A 94 7.41 5.16 0.23
N TRP A 95 8.45 5.49 -0.53
CA TRP A 95 9.80 4.95 -0.32
C TRP A 95 10.41 5.39 1.00
N LEU A 96 10.27 6.67 1.36
CA LEU A 96 10.73 7.18 2.65
C LEU A 96 10.04 6.45 3.80
N ILE A 97 8.71 6.34 3.75
CA ILE A 97 7.92 5.62 4.76
C ILE A 97 8.39 4.16 4.83
N THR A 98 8.45 3.46 3.69
CA THR A 98 8.91 2.07 3.62
C THR A 98 10.32 1.89 4.18
N GLY A 99 11.24 2.82 3.88
CA GLY A 99 12.62 2.79 4.38
C GLY A 99 12.70 2.98 5.89
N VAL A 100 11.96 3.94 6.43
CA VAL A 100 11.85 4.17 7.90
C VAL A 100 11.30 2.92 8.58
N TRP A 101 10.30 2.28 7.98
CA TRP A 101 9.71 1.04 8.49
C TRP A 101 10.67 -0.14 8.47
N ALA A 102 11.40 -0.32 7.37
CA ALA A 102 12.41 -1.36 7.26
C ALA A 102 13.53 -1.15 8.29
N ALA A 103 14.00 0.09 8.47
CA ALA A 103 14.98 0.42 9.49
C ALA A 103 14.46 0.09 10.90
N LEU A 104 13.22 0.49 11.22
CA LEU A 104 12.59 0.19 12.52
C LEU A 104 12.51 -1.32 12.76
N LEU A 105 12.07 -2.10 11.77
CA LEU A 105 12.01 -3.57 11.84
C LEU A 105 13.37 -4.19 12.14
N ILE A 106 14.40 -3.75 11.42
CA ILE A 106 15.77 -4.24 11.59
C ILE A 106 16.29 -3.87 12.98
N THR A 107 16.14 -2.61 13.40
CA THR A 107 16.62 -2.13 14.71
C THR A 107 15.94 -2.88 15.86
N VAL A 108 14.62 -3.04 15.81
CA VAL A 108 13.87 -3.78 16.84
C VAL A 108 14.26 -5.27 16.83
N GLY A 109 14.43 -5.88 15.65
CA GLY A 109 14.88 -7.26 15.55
C GLY A 109 16.28 -7.51 16.11
N VAL A 110 17.23 -6.61 15.82
CA VAL A 110 18.58 -6.64 16.38
C VAL A 110 18.54 -6.48 17.89
N LEU A 111 17.82 -5.50 18.42
CA LEU A 111 17.65 -5.31 19.87
C LEU A 111 17.00 -6.52 20.55
N ALA A 112 15.94 -7.06 19.96
CA ALA A 112 15.26 -8.23 20.50
C ALA A 112 16.18 -9.46 20.53
N HIS A 113 16.99 -9.66 19.49
CA HIS A 113 17.91 -10.80 19.39
C HIS A 113 19.11 -10.68 20.33
N PHE A 114 19.78 -9.52 20.36
CA PHE A 114 21.03 -9.35 21.10
C PHE A 114 20.84 -8.92 22.55
N ALA A 115 19.80 -8.14 22.85
CA ALA A 115 19.54 -7.64 24.21
C ALA A 115 18.44 -8.43 24.94
N GLY A 116 17.87 -9.47 24.31
CA GLY A 116 16.78 -10.26 24.88
C GLY A 116 15.49 -9.47 25.08
N LEU A 117 15.36 -8.30 24.44
CA LEU A 117 14.24 -7.37 24.61
C LEU A 117 13.05 -7.74 23.70
N TRP A 118 12.59 -8.98 23.76
CA TRP A 118 11.48 -9.48 22.93
C TRP A 118 10.16 -8.73 23.16
N TRP A 119 9.97 -8.16 24.36
CA TRP A 119 8.80 -7.34 24.69
C TRP A 119 8.72 -6.05 23.85
N LEU A 120 9.82 -5.61 23.22
CA LEU A 120 9.80 -4.45 22.33
C LEU A 120 8.85 -4.65 21.15
N TRP A 121 8.64 -5.88 20.69
CA TRP A 121 7.66 -6.16 19.63
C TRP A 121 6.22 -5.82 20.05
N LEU A 122 5.88 -5.99 21.34
CA LEU A 122 4.56 -5.63 21.88
C LEU A 122 4.33 -4.11 21.91
N VAL A 123 5.40 -3.32 22.04
CA VAL A 123 5.33 -1.85 22.01
C VAL A 123 5.46 -1.32 20.58
N ALA A 124 6.33 -1.93 19.78
CA ALA A 124 6.53 -1.57 18.38
C ALA A 124 5.25 -1.80 17.58
N ALA A 125 4.53 -2.91 17.78
CA ALA A 125 3.30 -3.22 17.05
C ALA A 125 2.19 -2.15 17.12
N PRO A 126 1.78 -1.61 18.29
CA PRO A 126 0.78 -0.55 18.35
C PRO A 126 1.31 0.79 17.84
N VAL A 127 2.57 1.16 18.15
CA VAL A 127 3.20 2.38 17.61
C VAL A 127 3.20 2.34 16.09
N ALA A 128 3.54 1.17 15.56
CA ALA A 128 3.53 0.85 14.17
C ALA A 128 2.12 0.99 13.56
N ALA A 129 1.13 0.28 14.10
CA ALA A 129 -0.23 0.32 13.61
C ALA A 129 -0.80 1.75 13.61
N ILE A 130 -0.53 2.53 14.66
CA ILE A 130 -0.94 3.94 14.75
C ILE A 130 -0.23 4.78 13.70
N GLY A 131 1.08 4.61 13.51
CA GLY A 131 1.85 5.31 12.49
C GLY A 131 1.31 5.03 11.08
N ALA A 132 1.02 3.77 10.76
CA ALA A 132 0.43 3.37 9.50
C ALA A 132 -0.99 3.95 9.30
N LEU A 133 -1.81 3.98 10.37
CA LEU A 133 -3.14 4.57 10.34
C LEU A 133 -3.08 6.07 10.07
N LEU A 134 -2.19 6.80 10.76
CA LEU A 134 -2.02 8.25 10.60
C LEU A 134 -1.45 8.60 9.22
N ALA A 135 -0.46 7.84 8.75
CA ALA A 135 0.07 7.99 7.39
C ALA A 135 -1.01 7.73 6.33
N GLY A 136 -1.80 6.68 6.51
CA GLY A 136 -2.92 6.33 5.65
C GLY A 136 -4.02 7.41 5.62
N ARG A 137 -4.24 8.13 6.72
CA ARG A 137 -5.20 9.25 6.78
C ARG A 137 -4.67 10.57 6.18
N ARG A 138 -3.35 10.75 6.09
CA ARG A 138 -2.72 11.97 5.53
C ARG A 138 -2.48 11.88 4.03
N LEU A 139 -2.23 10.67 3.52
CA LEU A 139 -1.90 10.44 2.11
C LEU A 139 -3.13 10.31 1.20
N TRP A 140 -4.33 10.23 1.78
CA TRP A 140 -5.59 9.94 1.12
C TRP A 140 -6.73 10.79 1.67
#